data_AF-A0A8S0FYQ9-F1
#
_entry.id   AF-A0A8S0FYQ9-F1
#
_cell.length_a   1.000
_cell.length_b   1.000
_cell.length_c   1.000
_cell.angle_alpha   90.00
_cell.angle_beta   90.00
_cell.angle_gamma   90.00
#
_symmetry.space_group_name_H-M   'P 1'
#
loop_
_entity.id
_entity.type
_entity.pdbx_description
1 polymer ?
#
loop_
_entity_poly.entity_id
_entity_poly.type
_entity_poly.pdbx_seq_one_letter_code
_entity_poly.pdbx_strand_id
1 'polypeptide(L)'
;MYDVGPYLISSDECIQVKEFEKNYCADIMQVVKYRHVKNTGFISFDGKTFVYYLYPVTHNRSLIFLLGLERFSLLSKSLAMDSENLMFSLFKNGKSVTGDEYNAKNAIFTVSEAMEHFSYLPTGLYVFAYKKDVYFQVCTLIIFFAALVAVISGASCLHPRQRF
;
A
#
# COMPACT_ATOMS: atom_id res chain seq x y z
N MET A 1 4.07 12.49 7.39
CA MET A 1 5.06 13.28 6.63
C MET A 1 4.62 13.17 5.17
N TYR A 2 4.08 14.25 4.60
CA TYR A 2 3.53 14.30 3.23
C TYR A 2 4.65 14.67 2.26
N ASP A 3 4.56 14.22 1.00
CA ASP A 3 5.63 14.47 0.02
C ASP A 3 5.52 15.88 -0.56
N VAL A 4 4.30 16.41 -0.60
CA VAL A 4 4.04 17.82 -0.83
C VAL A 4 3.04 18.27 0.24
N GLY A 5 3.32 19.45 0.82
CA GLY A 5 2.71 19.93 2.05
C GLY A 5 1.19 19.93 2.14
N PRO A 6 0.66 20.10 3.36
CA PRO A 6 -0.73 20.48 3.49
C PRO A 6 -0.98 21.83 2.81
N TYR A 7 -2.03 21.88 1.99
CA TYR A 7 -2.61 23.13 1.52
C TYR A 7 -3.99 23.28 2.15
N LEU A 8 -4.34 24.49 2.57
CA LEU A 8 -5.70 24.84 2.93
C LEU A 8 -6.38 25.35 1.68
N ILE A 9 -7.44 24.67 1.25
CA ILE A 9 -8.21 25.04 0.05
C ILE A 9 -9.63 25.42 0.43
N SER A 10 -10.17 26.39 -0.31
CA SER A 10 -11.58 26.75 -0.36
C SER A 10 -12.03 26.83 -1.82
N SER A 11 -13.25 27.29 -2.08
CA SER A 11 -13.75 27.45 -3.45
C SER A 11 -12.89 28.37 -4.32
N ASP A 12 -12.29 29.42 -3.73
CA ASP A 12 -11.60 30.49 -4.47
C ASP A 12 -10.14 30.71 -4.01
N GLU A 13 -9.75 30.13 -2.87
CA GLU A 13 -8.44 30.34 -2.28
C GLU A 13 -7.71 29.02 -2.05
N CYS A 14 -6.42 29.01 -2.31
CA CYS A 14 -5.50 27.98 -1.86
C CYS A 14 -4.32 28.63 -1.14
N ILE A 15 -4.05 28.14 0.07
CA ILE A 15 -2.98 28.62 0.93
C ILE A 15 -2.07 27.44 1.23
N GLN A 16 -0.79 27.59 0.90
CA GLN A 16 0.22 26.63 1.30
C GLN A 16 0.51 26.82 2.81
N VAL A 17 0.23 25.81 3.63
CA VAL A 17 0.33 25.93 5.10
C VAL A 17 1.79 25.93 5.59
N LYS A 18 2.69 25.32 4.83
CA LYS A 18 4.13 25.29 5.09
C LYS A 18 4.86 25.59 3.80
N GLU A 19 5.84 26.49 3.82
CA GLU A 19 6.65 26.81 2.65
C GLU A 19 7.42 25.56 2.17
N PHE A 20 7.23 25.20 0.90
CA PHE A 20 8.04 24.24 0.15
C PHE A 20 8.61 24.94 -1.07
N GLU A 21 9.66 24.37 -1.67
CA GLU A 21 10.31 24.94 -2.88
C GLU A 21 9.34 25.23 -4.03
N LYS A 22 8.23 24.48 -4.12
CA LYS A 22 7.22 24.65 -5.16
C LYS A 22 5.82 24.79 -4.58
N ASN A 23 5.07 25.76 -5.12
CA ASN A 23 3.67 26.00 -4.78
C ASN A 23 2.76 25.44 -5.88
N TYR A 24 1.96 24.43 -5.55
CA TYR A 24 1.02 23.78 -6.46
C TYR A 24 -0.41 24.33 -6.37
N CYS A 25 -0.64 25.46 -5.69
CA CYS A 25 -1.99 25.97 -5.46
C CYS A 25 -2.79 26.21 -6.74
N ALA A 26 -2.19 26.79 -7.77
CA ALA A 26 -2.86 27.03 -9.04
C ALA A 26 -3.33 25.70 -9.68
N ASP A 27 -2.47 24.68 -9.67
CA ASP A 27 -2.78 23.38 -10.26
C ASP A 27 -3.81 22.61 -9.44
N ILE A 28 -3.71 22.66 -8.10
CA ILE A 28 -4.69 22.06 -7.18
C ILE A 28 -6.08 22.66 -7.43
N MET A 29 -6.19 23.98 -7.54
CA MET A 29 -7.48 24.66 -7.75
C MET A 29 -8.11 24.33 -9.11
N GLN A 30 -7.32 24.01 -10.14
CA GLN A 30 -7.86 23.59 -11.44
C GLN A 30 -8.43 22.17 -11.41
N VAL A 31 -7.77 21.24 -10.72
CA VAL A 31 -8.13 19.82 -10.73
C VAL A 31 -9.13 19.47 -9.63
N VAL A 32 -8.93 19.99 -8.43
CA VAL A 32 -9.78 19.75 -7.27
C VAL A 32 -10.91 20.76 -7.32
N LYS A 33 -11.90 20.50 -8.18
CA LYS A 33 -13.18 21.19 -8.09
C LYS A 33 -13.75 20.86 -6.72
N TYR A 34 -13.91 21.88 -5.87
CA TYR A 34 -14.49 21.76 -4.53
C TYR A 34 -15.91 21.21 -4.62
N ARG A 35 -16.00 19.89 -4.74
CA ARG A 35 -17.20 19.09 -4.78
C ARG A 35 -16.91 18.01 -3.78
N HIS A 36 -17.58 18.06 -2.63
CA HIS A 36 -17.46 17.14 -1.49
C HIS A 36 -17.83 15.67 -1.81
N VAL A 37 -17.61 15.22 -3.05
CA VAL A 37 -18.07 13.94 -3.56
C VAL A 37 -17.07 12.83 -3.21
N LYS A 38 -15.75 13.12 -3.20
CA LYS A 38 -14.71 12.18 -2.76
C LYS A 38 -13.59 12.88 -2.02
N ASN A 39 -13.22 12.31 -0.86
CA ASN A 39 -12.18 12.85 0.01
C ASN A 39 -10.77 12.37 -0.40
N THR A 40 -10.64 11.65 -1.50
CA THR A 40 -9.36 11.13 -1.98
C THR A 40 -9.40 10.83 -3.46
N GLY A 41 -8.24 10.84 -4.10
CA GLY A 41 -8.09 10.51 -5.50
C GLY A 41 -6.66 10.67 -5.98
N PHE A 42 -6.49 10.76 -7.30
CA PHE A 42 -5.21 10.95 -7.95
C PHE A 42 -5.15 12.30 -8.61
N ILE A 43 -4.00 12.96 -8.51
CA ILE A 43 -3.71 14.24 -9.15
C ILE A 43 -2.30 14.19 -9.71
N SER A 44 -2.08 14.81 -10.87
CA SER A 44 -0.79 14.77 -11.54
C SER A 44 -0.33 16.18 -11.90
N PHE A 45 0.90 16.51 -11.53
CA PHE A 45 1.56 17.79 -11.77
C PHE A 45 2.98 17.53 -12.29
N ASP A 46 3.41 18.26 -13.32
CA ASP A 46 4.76 18.12 -13.90
C ASP A 46 5.18 16.67 -14.23
N GLY A 47 4.22 15.84 -14.68
CA GLY A 47 4.47 14.42 -14.97
C GLY A 47 4.60 13.52 -13.73
N LYS A 48 4.49 14.07 -12.51
CA LYS A 48 4.44 13.31 -11.25
C LYS A 48 3.00 13.13 -10.82
N THR A 49 2.66 11.92 -10.38
CA THR A 49 1.32 11.60 -9.86
C THR A 49 1.37 11.47 -8.34
N PHE A 50 0.35 12.02 -7.69
CA PHE A 50 0.15 12.01 -6.26
C PHE A 50 -1.23 11.44 -5.94
N VAL A 51 -1.32 10.79 -4.79
CA VAL A 51 -2.59 10.53 -4.11
C VAL A 51 -2.92 11.76 -3.27
N TYR A 52 -4.11 12.33 -3.45
CA TYR A 52 -4.58 13.40 -2.58
C TYR A 52 -5.54 12.87 -1.51
N TYR A 53 -5.51 13.51 -0.35
CA TYR A 53 -6.49 13.33 0.72
C TYR A 53 -7.05 14.69 1.12
N LEU A 54 -8.36 14.82 1.12
CA LEU A 54 -9.11 16.00 1.54
C LEU A 54 -9.72 15.76 2.91
N TYR A 55 -9.34 16.61 3.85
CA TYR A 55 -9.89 16.64 5.20
C TYR A 55 -10.69 17.93 5.39
N PRO A 56 -12.02 17.86 5.54
CA PRO A 56 -12.83 19.05 5.78
C PRO A 56 -12.50 19.64 7.16
N VAL A 57 -12.11 20.92 7.20
CA VAL A 57 -11.87 21.66 8.45
C VAL A 57 -13.09 22.48 8.83
N THR A 58 -13.74 23.07 7.83
CA THR A 58 -15.01 23.81 7.96
C THR A 58 -15.89 23.52 6.73
N HIS A 59 -17.11 24.05 6.71
CA HIS A 59 -18.05 23.91 5.60
C HIS A 59 -17.50 24.37 4.24
N ASN A 60 -16.59 25.36 4.23
CA ASN A 60 -16.02 25.94 3.00
C ASN A 60 -14.49 25.84 2.93
N ARG A 61 -13.84 25.12 3.86
CA ARG A 61 -12.38 24.95 3.87
C ARG A 61 -11.98 23.52 4.16
N SER A 62 -11.07 23.01 3.35
CA SER A 62 -10.52 21.66 3.50
C SER A 62 -9.00 21.72 3.48
N LEU A 63 -8.36 20.86 4.25
CA LEU A 63 -6.94 20.57 4.12
C LEU A 63 -6.77 19.52 3.05
N ILE A 64 -5.92 19.79 2.06
CA ILE A 64 -5.48 18.79 1.09
C ILE A 64 -4.05 18.37 1.41
N PHE A 65 -3.83 17.06 1.41
CA PHE A 65 -2.53 16.45 1.58
C PHE A 65 -2.18 15.69 0.31
N LEU A 66 -0.94 15.85 -0.16
CA LEU A 66 -0.45 15.18 -1.35
C LEU A 66 0.64 14.17 -0.97
N LEU A 67 0.40 12.92 -1.33
CA LEU A 67 1.26 11.79 -1.04
C LEU A 67 1.77 11.20 -2.36
N GLY A 68 3.08 11.04 -2.49
CA GLY A 68 3.68 10.39 -3.64
C GLY A 68 3.30 8.92 -3.71
N LEU A 69 3.26 8.39 -4.94
CA LEU A 69 2.85 7.01 -5.20
C LEU A 69 3.73 5.97 -4.51
N GLU A 70 5.05 6.18 -4.48
CA GLU A 70 5.99 5.27 -3.80
C GLU A 70 5.69 5.17 -2.30
N ARG A 71 5.47 6.32 -1.65
CA ARG A 71 5.16 6.37 -0.22
C ARG A 71 3.80 5.80 0.08
N PHE A 72 2.82 6.01 -0.80
CA PHE A 72 1.51 5.38 -0.71
C PHE A 72 1.60 3.85 -0.80
N SER A 73 2.40 3.33 -1.72
CA SER A 73 2.67 1.89 -1.83
C SER A 73 3.28 1.32 -0.54
N LEU A 74 4.31 1.98 0.00
CA LEU A 74 4.93 1.56 1.25
C LEU A 74 3.96 1.58 2.44
N LEU A 75 3.15 2.63 2.57
CA LEU A 75 2.12 2.70 3.62
C LEU A 75 1.07 1.61 3.46
N SER A 76 0.65 1.32 2.23
CA SER A 76 -0.30 0.24 1.94
C SER A 76 0.25 -1.13 2.35
N LYS A 77 1.54 -1.39 2.09
CA LYS A 77 2.23 -2.61 2.56
C LYS A 77 2.39 -2.65 4.08
N SER A 78 2.73 -1.52 4.71
CA SER A 78 2.89 -1.44 6.17
C SER A 78 1.59 -1.72 6.92
N LEU A 79 0.45 -1.33 6.37
CA LEU A 79 -0.87 -1.63 6.95
C LEU A 79 -1.20 -3.14 6.92
N ALA A 80 -0.63 -3.88 5.98
CA ALA A 80 -0.86 -5.31 5.81
C ALA A 80 0.03 -6.20 6.72
N MET A 81 0.66 -5.64 7.75
CA MET A 81 1.43 -6.31 8.82
C MET A 81 2.67 -7.14 8.39
N ASP A 82 2.87 -7.45 7.10
CA ASP A 82 4.03 -8.22 6.59
C ASP A 82 4.63 -7.58 5.31
N SER A 83 5.26 -6.42 5.46
CA SER A 83 5.57 -5.52 4.34
C SER A 83 6.66 -6.00 3.37
N GLU A 84 7.55 -6.92 3.78
CA GLU A 84 8.71 -7.32 2.96
C GLU A 84 8.39 -8.41 1.94
N ASN A 85 7.50 -9.34 2.33
CA ASN A 85 7.16 -10.52 1.56
C ASN A 85 5.87 -10.35 0.75
N LEU A 86 5.13 -9.28 1.04
CA LEU A 86 3.90 -8.89 0.39
C LEU A 86 4.20 -8.02 -0.83
N MET A 87 3.69 -8.47 -1.97
CA MET A 87 3.52 -7.67 -3.17
C MET A 87 2.26 -6.83 -3.03
N PHE A 88 2.36 -5.55 -3.38
CA PHE A 88 1.23 -4.64 -3.47
C PHE A 88 1.24 -4.01 -4.85
N SER A 89 0.11 -4.05 -5.55
CA SER A 89 -0.05 -3.37 -6.83
C SER A 89 -1.41 -2.71 -6.90
N LEU A 90 -1.43 -1.46 -7.37
CA LEU A 90 -2.63 -0.66 -7.53
C LEU A 90 -2.90 -0.45 -9.02
N PHE A 91 -4.08 -0.86 -9.46
CA PHE A 91 -4.53 -0.68 -10.83
C PHE A 91 -5.67 0.34 -10.90
N LYS A 92 -5.63 1.20 -11.91
CA LYS A 92 -6.72 2.12 -12.26
C LYS A 92 -6.99 1.98 -13.75
N ASN A 93 -8.26 1.74 -14.10
CA ASN A 93 -8.68 1.54 -15.50
C ASN A 93 -7.84 0.48 -16.23
N GLY A 94 -7.50 -0.62 -15.54
CA GLY A 94 -6.70 -1.72 -16.09
C GLY A 94 -5.20 -1.44 -16.24
N LYS A 95 -4.71 -0.24 -15.86
CA LYS A 95 -3.28 0.11 -15.90
C LYS A 95 -2.69 0.16 -14.49
N SER A 96 -1.47 -0.34 -14.34
CA SER A 96 -0.72 -0.21 -13.08
C SER A 96 -0.43 1.27 -12.82
N VAL A 97 -0.76 1.74 -11.63
CA VAL A 97 -0.52 3.10 -11.16
C VAL A 97 0.73 3.12 -10.28
N THR A 98 0.81 2.20 -9.33
CA THR A 98 1.91 2.10 -8.38
C THR A 98 1.97 0.70 -7.76
N GLY A 99 3.08 0.43 -7.06
CA GLY A 99 3.33 -0.86 -6.43
C GLY A 99 4.38 -1.68 -7.14
N ASP A 100 4.49 -2.94 -6.74
CA ASP A 100 5.36 -3.93 -7.37
C ASP A 100 4.81 -4.32 -8.75
N GLU A 101 5.70 -4.82 -9.61
CA GLU A 101 5.30 -5.43 -10.87
C GLU A 101 4.59 -6.75 -10.58
N TYR A 102 3.26 -6.76 -10.70
CA TYR A 102 2.46 -7.95 -10.45
C TYR A 102 2.61 -8.97 -11.58
N ASN A 103 3.04 -10.17 -11.24
CA ASN A 103 3.05 -11.33 -12.13
C ASN A 103 2.38 -12.52 -11.44
N ALA A 104 1.24 -12.94 -11.96
CA ALA A 104 0.46 -14.06 -11.42
C ALA A 104 1.26 -15.38 -11.31
N LYS A 105 2.31 -15.57 -12.12
CA LYS A 105 3.17 -16.78 -12.05
C LYS A 105 4.04 -16.83 -10.79
N ASN A 106 4.35 -15.66 -10.21
CA ASN A 106 5.26 -15.48 -9.09
C ASN A 106 4.52 -15.06 -7.80
N ALA A 107 3.19 -15.08 -7.81
CA ALA A 107 2.34 -14.64 -6.72
C ALA A 107 1.55 -15.82 -6.12
N ILE A 108 1.46 -15.89 -4.80
CA ILE A 108 0.63 -16.86 -4.05
C ILE A 108 -0.34 -16.10 -3.15
N PHE A 109 -1.50 -16.69 -2.86
CA PHE A 109 -2.54 -16.10 -1.99
C PHE A 109 -2.92 -14.69 -2.43
N THR A 110 -3.22 -14.53 -3.73
CA THR A 110 -3.64 -13.23 -4.26
C THR A 110 -5.01 -12.87 -3.70
N VAL A 111 -5.10 -11.68 -3.11
CA VAL A 111 -6.34 -11.03 -2.71
C VAL A 111 -6.46 -9.75 -3.52
N SER A 112 -7.59 -9.54 -4.16
CA SER A 112 -7.86 -8.33 -4.95
C SER A 112 -9.21 -7.77 -4.62
N GLU A 113 -9.29 -6.48 -4.36
CA GLU A 113 -10.54 -5.81 -3.97
C GLU A 113 -10.64 -4.43 -4.66
N ALA A 114 -11.82 -4.12 -5.18
CA ALA A 114 -12.10 -2.83 -5.80
C ALA A 114 -12.49 -1.82 -4.72
N MET A 115 -11.71 -0.74 -4.57
CA MET A 115 -11.91 0.23 -3.49
C MET A 115 -12.98 1.29 -3.79
N GLU A 116 -13.84 1.09 -4.80
CA GLU A 116 -14.79 2.11 -5.25
C GLU A 116 -15.82 2.51 -4.18
N HIS A 117 -16.11 1.61 -3.25
CA HIS A 117 -17.05 1.82 -2.15
C HIS A 117 -16.43 2.57 -0.95
N PHE A 118 -15.11 2.67 -0.86
CA PHE A 118 -14.45 3.32 0.27
C PHE A 118 -14.15 4.79 -0.04
N SER A 119 -14.77 5.70 0.72
CA SER A 119 -14.59 7.15 0.55
C SER A 119 -13.21 7.67 0.96
N TYR A 120 -12.46 6.87 1.73
CA TYR A 120 -11.14 7.20 2.26
C TYR A 120 -9.98 6.56 1.49
N LEU A 121 -10.26 5.69 0.52
CA LEU A 121 -9.24 5.11 -0.36
C LEU A 121 -9.42 5.58 -1.82
N PRO A 122 -8.32 5.86 -2.53
CA PRO A 122 -8.37 6.18 -3.95
C PRO A 122 -9.03 5.04 -4.73
N THR A 123 -9.93 5.38 -5.64
CA THR A 123 -10.60 4.38 -6.51
C THR A 123 -9.58 3.63 -7.35
N GLY A 124 -9.61 2.31 -7.26
CA GLY A 124 -8.76 1.41 -8.01
C GLY A 124 -8.93 -0.02 -7.54
N LEU A 125 -8.35 -0.95 -8.28
CA LEU A 125 -8.22 -2.35 -7.88
C LEU A 125 -6.90 -2.51 -7.12
N TYR A 126 -7.01 -2.92 -5.86
CA TYR A 126 -5.87 -3.13 -4.98
C TYR A 126 -5.59 -4.62 -4.99
N VAL A 127 -4.36 -5.00 -5.34
CA VAL A 127 -3.93 -6.39 -5.41
C VAL A 127 -2.82 -6.59 -4.40
N PHE A 128 -3.04 -7.53 -3.49
CA PHE A 128 -2.06 -8.00 -2.52
C PHE A 128 -1.75 -9.47 -2.78
N ALA A 129 -0.49 -9.85 -2.74
CA ALA A 129 -0.09 -11.24 -2.89
C ALA A 129 1.25 -11.52 -2.20
N TYR A 130 1.53 -12.76 -1.86
CA TYR A 130 2.83 -13.18 -1.34
C TYR A 130 3.77 -13.60 -2.47
N LYS A 131 5.06 -13.25 -2.33
CA LYS A 131 6.10 -13.71 -3.25
C LYS A 131 6.26 -15.23 -3.16
N LYS A 132 6.15 -15.90 -4.31
CA LYS A 132 6.26 -17.35 -4.43
C LYS A 132 7.57 -17.91 -3.88
N ASP A 133 8.68 -17.25 -4.16
CA ASP A 133 10.01 -17.72 -3.75
C ASP A 133 10.16 -17.77 -2.23
N VAL A 134 9.67 -16.72 -1.54
CA VAL A 134 9.68 -16.65 -0.07
C VAL A 134 8.83 -17.76 0.53
N TYR A 135 7.63 -17.99 -0.02
CA TYR A 135 6.76 -19.06 0.46
C TYR A 135 7.40 -20.44 0.33
N PHE A 136 8.01 -20.75 -0.81
CA PHE A 136 8.70 -22.03 -0.99
C PHE A 136 9.91 -22.18 -0.07
N GLN A 137 10.67 -21.11 0.15
CA GLN A 137 11.79 -21.12 1.08
C GLN A 137 11.31 -21.40 2.52
N VAL A 138 10.25 -20.73 2.98
CA VAL A 138 9.67 -20.95 4.32
C VAL A 138 9.13 -22.37 4.46
N CYS A 139 8.38 -22.86 3.46
CA CYS A 139 7.86 -24.23 3.49
C CYS A 139 8.98 -25.27 3.54
N THR A 140 10.04 -25.08 2.75
CA THR A 140 11.19 -26.00 2.72
C THR A 140 11.90 -26.04 4.07
N LEU A 141 12.09 -24.88 4.72
CA LEU A 141 12.66 -24.80 6.06
C LEU A 141 11.80 -25.52 7.10
N ILE A 142 10.48 -25.31 7.09
CA ILE A 142 9.56 -25.98 8.02
C ILE A 142 9.63 -27.50 7.85
N ILE A 143 9.59 -28.00 6.61
CA ILE A 143 9.69 -29.43 6.31
C ILE A 143 11.04 -29.99 6.79
N PHE A 144 12.13 -29.27 6.57
CA PHE A 144 13.46 -29.67 7.02
C PHE A 144 13.56 -29.76 8.55
N PHE A 145 13.04 -28.76 9.28
CA PHE A 145 13.02 -28.80 10.75
C PHE A 145 12.11 -29.92 11.28
N ALA A 146 10.93 -30.13 10.67
CA ALA A 146 10.05 -31.23 11.03
C ALA A 146 10.73 -32.60 10.84
N ALA A 147 11.46 -32.78 9.75
CA ALA A 147 12.25 -33.99 9.49
C ALA A 147 13.37 -34.18 10.53
N LEU A 148 14.11 -33.11 10.87
CA LEU A 148 15.14 -33.17 11.93
C LEU A 148 14.56 -33.58 13.28
N VAL A 149 13.44 -32.99 13.69
CA VAL A 149 12.76 -33.33 14.95
C VAL A 149 12.29 -34.79 14.93
N ALA A 150 11.73 -35.26 13.81
CA ALA A 150 11.31 -36.65 13.65
C ALA A 150 12.49 -37.64 13.76
N VAL A 151 13.65 -37.31 13.20
CA VAL A 151 14.86 -38.16 13.29
C VAL A 151 15.39 -38.21 14.73
N ILE A 152 15.48 -37.07 15.41
CA ILE A 152 15.97 -37.00 16.80
C ILE A 152 15.03 -37.77 17.75
N SER A 153 13.72 -37.60 17.59
CA SER A 153 12.71 -38.29 18.41
C SER A 153 12.65 -39.79 18.09
N GLY A 154 12.77 -40.19 16.83
CA GLY A 154 12.85 -41.59 16.41
C GLY A 154 14.11 -42.30 16.92
N ALA A 155 15.27 -41.64 16.88
CA ALA A 155 16.51 -42.17 17.46
C ALA A 155 16.42 -42.31 18.99
N SER A 156 15.74 -41.39 19.67
CA SER A 156 15.53 -41.42 21.12
C SER A 156 14.60 -42.56 21.56
N CYS A 157 13.59 -42.92 20.75
CA CYS A 157 12.69 -44.05 21.03
C CYS A 157 13.35 -45.42 20.85
N LEU A 158 14.44 -45.51 20.10
CA LEU A 158 15.23 -46.74 19.93
C LEU A 158 16.21 -47.00 21.09
N HIS A 159 16.31 -46.09 22.07
CA HIS A 159 17.30 -46.15 23.16
C HIS A 159 16.74 -46.38 24.58
N PRO A 160 15.66 -47.18 24.76
CA PRO A 160 15.54 -47.97 25.99
C PRO A 160 15.10 -49.41 25.68
N ARG A 161 15.97 -50.20 25.05
CA ARG A 161 15.79 -51.67 25.04
C ARG A 161 17.11 -52.44 25.04
N GLN A 162 18.10 -51.96 25.79
CA GLN A 162 19.28 -52.75 26.17
C GLN A 162 19.71 -52.39 27.60
N ARG A 163 18.95 -52.87 28.59
CA ARG A 163 19.42 -53.14 29.95
C ARG A 163 18.33 -53.92 30.68
N PHE A 164 18.38 -55.23 30.55
CA PHE A 164 18.02 -56.22 31.56
C PHE A 164 18.94 -57.42 31.37
#